data_AF-G5AN46-F1
#
_entry.id   AF-G5AN46-F1
#
_cell.length_a   1.000
_cell.length_b   1.000
_cell.length_c   1.000
_cell.angle_alpha   90.00
_cell.angle_beta   90.00
_cell.angle_gamma   90.00
#
_symmetry.space_group_name_H-M   'P 1'
#
loop_
_entity.id
_entity.type
_entity.pdbx_description
1 polymer ?
#
loop_
_entity_poly.entity_id
_entity_poly.type
_entity_poly.pdbx_seq_one_letter_code
_entity_poly.pdbx_strand_id
1 'polypeptide(L)'
;STAEAAALERELLEDYRFGRQQLVELCGHASAVAVTKVFPLPALSRKQRTVLVVCGPEHNGAVGLVCARHLRVFEYEPTIFYPTRSLDLLHRDLTTQCEKMDIPFLSYLPAEVQLINDAYGLVVDAVLGPGVEPAAVGGPCTRALATLKLLSIPLVSLDIPSGTWRWDAETGGGDSEDGLRPDV
;
A
#
# COMPACT_ATOMS: atom_id res chain seq x y z
N SER A 1 -14.71 -14.74 1.57
CA SER A 1 -13.49 -15.57 1.47
C SER A 1 -12.56 -15.08 0.35
N THR A 2 -11.28 -15.46 0.34
CA THR A 2 -10.32 -15.08 -0.74
C THR A 2 -10.73 -15.61 -2.11
N ALA A 3 -11.33 -16.81 -2.16
CA ALA A 3 -11.83 -17.41 -3.39
C ALA A 3 -12.99 -16.60 -4.01
N GLU A 4 -13.90 -16.07 -3.20
CA GLU A 4 -15.00 -15.21 -3.67
C GLU A 4 -14.49 -13.87 -4.20
N ALA A 5 -13.51 -13.26 -3.52
CA ALA A 5 -12.90 -12.01 -3.99
C ALA A 5 -12.23 -12.18 -5.37
N ALA A 6 -11.47 -13.27 -5.56
CA ALA A 6 -10.86 -13.59 -6.85
C ALA A 6 -11.91 -13.90 -7.93
N ALA A 7 -13.02 -14.57 -7.56
CA ALA A 7 -14.11 -14.83 -8.49
C ALA A 7 -14.79 -13.54 -8.95
N LEU A 8 -15.02 -12.60 -8.03
CA LEU A 8 -15.61 -11.29 -8.32
C LEU A 8 -14.70 -10.40 -9.18
N GLU A 9 -13.39 -10.38 -8.90
CA GLU A 9 -12.43 -9.66 -9.75
C GLU A 9 -12.43 -10.23 -11.18
N ARG A 10 -12.46 -11.55 -11.32
CA ARG A 10 -12.56 -12.21 -12.63
C ARG A 10 -13.86 -11.84 -13.35
N GLU A 11 -14.99 -11.86 -12.67
CA GLU A 11 -16.29 -11.46 -13.23
C GLU A 11 -16.26 -9.99 -13.73
N LEU A 12 -15.68 -9.07 -12.95
CA LEU A 12 -15.53 -7.67 -13.35
C LEU A 12 -14.69 -7.51 -14.63
N LEU A 13 -13.61 -8.28 -14.78
CA LEU A 13 -12.70 -8.20 -15.93
C LEU A 13 -13.25 -8.93 -17.17
N GLU A 14 -13.87 -10.09 -16.98
CA GLU A 14 -14.30 -10.97 -18.07
C GLU A 14 -15.74 -10.68 -18.52
N ASP A 15 -16.69 -10.58 -17.59
CA ASP A 15 -18.12 -10.47 -17.91
C ASP A 15 -18.52 -9.00 -18.05
N TYR A 16 -18.13 -8.16 -17.09
CA TYR A 16 -18.43 -6.71 -17.10
C TYR A 16 -17.43 -5.89 -17.91
N ARG A 17 -16.31 -6.51 -18.35
CA ARG A 17 -15.30 -5.90 -19.23
C ARG A 17 -14.67 -4.63 -18.67
N PHE A 18 -14.56 -4.50 -17.35
CA PHE A 18 -13.77 -3.44 -16.74
C PHE A 18 -12.30 -3.59 -17.13
N GLY A 19 -11.62 -2.46 -17.37
CA GLY A 19 -10.18 -2.48 -17.57
C GLY A 19 -9.43 -2.70 -16.26
N ARG A 20 -8.36 -3.50 -16.26
CA ARG A 20 -7.52 -3.68 -15.06
C ARG A 20 -6.98 -2.35 -14.52
N GLN A 21 -6.56 -1.45 -15.42
CA GLN A 21 -6.15 -0.10 -15.04
C GLN A 21 -7.28 0.69 -14.36
N GLN A 22 -8.52 0.53 -14.82
CA GLN A 22 -9.68 1.22 -14.25
C GLN A 22 -9.98 0.73 -12.83
N LEU A 23 -9.93 -0.59 -12.60
CA LEU A 23 -10.14 -1.15 -11.26
C LEU A 23 -9.05 -0.68 -10.29
N VAL A 24 -7.77 -0.75 -10.68
CA VAL A 24 -6.65 -0.27 -9.87
C VAL A 24 -6.77 1.23 -9.58
N GLU A 25 -7.17 2.02 -10.57
CA GLU A 25 -7.38 3.46 -10.41
C GLU A 25 -8.47 3.77 -9.35
N LEU A 26 -9.59 3.05 -9.42
CA LEU A 26 -10.70 3.20 -8.48
C LEU A 26 -10.30 2.78 -7.07
N CYS A 27 -9.65 1.62 -6.93
CA CYS A 27 -9.16 1.13 -5.64
C CYS A 27 -8.18 2.12 -5.01
N GLY A 28 -7.16 2.57 -5.76
CA GLY A 28 -6.14 3.47 -5.21
C GLY A 28 -6.72 4.85 -4.87
N HIS A 29 -7.66 5.36 -5.67
CA HIS A 29 -8.39 6.59 -5.34
C HIS A 29 -9.22 6.43 -4.05
N ALA A 30 -9.97 5.33 -3.92
CA ALA A 30 -10.77 5.05 -2.74
C ALA A 30 -9.89 4.94 -1.48
N SER A 31 -8.74 4.28 -1.59
CA SER A 31 -7.74 4.19 -0.51
C SER A 31 -7.22 5.57 -0.10
N ALA A 32 -6.87 6.42 -1.05
CA ALA A 32 -6.43 7.78 -0.75
C ALA A 32 -7.55 8.60 -0.07
N VAL A 33 -8.79 8.45 -0.51
CA VAL A 33 -9.96 9.09 0.13
C VAL A 33 -10.18 8.57 1.55
N ALA A 34 -9.96 7.28 1.81
CA ALA A 34 -10.05 6.73 3.16
C ALA A 34 -8.99 7.36 4.08
N VAL A 35 -7.75 7.46 3.60
CA VAL A 35 -6.66 8.15 4.32
C VAL A 35 -7.03 9.60 4.65
N THR A 36 -7.62 10.35 3.70
CA THR A 36 -7.98 11.76 3.96
C THR A 36 -9.10 11.93 4.96
N LYS A 37 -9.99 10.95 5.09
CA LYS A 37 -11.07 10.96 6.09
C LYS A 37 -10.55 10.67 7.49
N VAL A 38 -9.61 9.73 7.63
CA VAL A 38 -9.04 9.36 8.94
C VAL A 38 -8.00 10.40 9.41
N PHE A 39 -7.21 10.93 8.48
CA PHE A 39 -6.15 11.89 8.76
C PHE A 39 -6.39 13.25 8.07
N PRO A 40 -7.45 13.99 8.42
CA PRO A 40 -7.86 15.18 7.66
C PRO A 40 -6.84 16.33 7.75
N LEU A 41 -6.45 16.92 6.62
CA LEU A 41 -5.43 17.97 6.52
C LEU A 41 -5.54 19.12 7.54
N PRO A 42 -6.73 19.65 7.88
CA PRO A 42 -6.83 20.74 8.86
C PRO A 42 -6.38 20.35 10.28
N ALA A 43 -6.43 19.05 10.60
CA ALA A 43 -5.97 18.51 11.88
C ALA A 43 -4.47 18.14 11.86
N LEU A 44 -3.82 18.17 10.69
CA LEU A 44 -2.43 17.76 10.53
C LEU A 44 -1.49 18.96 10.41
N SER A 45 -0.45 18.97 11.24
CA SER A 45 0.74 19.80 11.00
C SER A 45 1.41 19.41 9.69
N ARG A 46 2.29 20.27 9.15
CA ARG A 46 3.02 19.97 7.91
C ARG A 46 3.79 18.65 7.98
N LYS A 47 4.46 18.38 9.11
CA LYS A 47 5.18 17.13 9.36
C LYS A 47 4.24 15.92 9.31
N GLN A 48 3.00 16.04 9.79
CA GLN A 48 2.06 14.92 9.79
C GLN A 48 1.46 14.62 8.40
N ARG A 49 1.72 15.46 7.40
CA ARG A 49 1.28 15.25 6.01
C ARG A 49 2.27 14.42 5.19
N THR A 50 3.45 14.11 5.72
CA THR A 50 4.43 13.26 5.03
C THR A 50 4.00 11.81 5.14
N VAL A 51 3.84 11.15 4.00
CA VAL A 51 3.33 9.77 3.93
C VAL A 51 4.37 8.87 3.27
N LEU A 52 4.75 7.78 3.92
CA LEU A 52 5.55 6.74 3.27
C LEU A 52 4.60 5.70 2.69
N VAL A 53 4.64 5.47 1.38
CA VAL A 53 3.87 4.41 0.72
C VAL A 53 4.81 3.27 0.34
N VAL A 54 4.61 2.09 0.92
CA VAL A 54 5.46 0.91 0.65
C VAL A 54 4.73 -0.03 -0.29
N CYS A 55 5.24 -0.15 -1.52
CA CYS A 55 4.58 -0.93 -2.59
C CYS A 55 5.26 -2.28 -2.81
N GLY A 56 4.45 -3.33 -3.03
CA GLY A 56 4.90 -4.64 -3.48
C GLY A 56 4.84 -4.84 -5.00
N PRO A 57 5.34 -5.96 -5.52
CA PRO A 57 5.34 -6.24 -6.97
C PRO A 57 3.95 -6.56 -7.54
N GLU A 58 3.00 -6.97 -6.69
CA GLU A 58 1.69 -7.49 -7.11
C GLU A 58 0.62 -6.39 -7.24
N HIS A 59 -0.65 -6.80 -7.38
CA HIS A 59 -1.80 -5.90 -7.50
C HIS A 59 -1.81 -4.81 -6.41
N ASN A 60 -1.58 -5.18 -5.13
CA ASN A 60 -1.66 -4.22 -4.03
C ASN A 60 -0.65 -3.07 -4.19
N GLY A 61 0.54 -3.35 -4.71
CA GLY A 61 1.53 -2.31 -5.01
C GLY A 61 1.11 -1.36 -6.13
N ALA A 62 0.37 -1.84 -7.14
CA ALA A 62 -0.21 -0.97 -8.16
C ALA A 62 -1.26 -0.02 -7.56
N VAL A 63 -2.10 -0.53 -6.67
CA VAL A 63 -3.06 0.27 -5.90
C VAL A 63 -2.33 1.29 -5.02
N GLY A 64 -1.22 0.90 -4.38
CA GLY A 64 -0.35 1.79 -3.62
C GLY A 64 0.24 2.94 -4.45
N LEU A 65 0.69 2.67 -5.68
CA LEU A 65 1.19 3.72 -6.60
C LEU A 65 0.08 4.72 -6.94
N VAL A 66 -1.12 4.24 -7.27
CA VAL A 66 -2.28 5.12 -7.51
C VAL A 66 -2.65 5.91 -6.25
N CYS A 67 -2.67 5.26 -5.08
CA CYS A 67 -2.95 5.90 -3.80
C CYS A 67 -1.97 7.04 -3.53
N ALA A 68 -0.66 6.82 -3.70
CA ALA A 68 0.36 7.85 -3.57
C ALA A 68 0.09 9.05 -4.51
N ARG A 69 -0.28 8.79 -5.76
CA ARG A 69 -0.60 9.84 -6.72
C ARG A 69 -1.80 10.68 -6.30
N HIS A 70 -2.87 10.05 -5.82
CA HIS A 70 -4.04 10.78 -5.33
C HIS A 70 -3.76 11.53 -4.03
N LEU A 71 -2.98 10.95 -3.11
CA LEU A 71 -2.54 11.65 -1.89
C LEU A 71 -1.75 12.92 -2.22
N ARG A 72 -0.92 12.90 -3.27
CA ARG A 72 -0.23 14.10 -3.77
C ARG A 72 -1.21 15.18 -4.24
N VAL A 73 -2.26 14.80 -4.98
CA VAL A 73 -3.33 15.72 -5.41
C VAL A 73 -4.10 16.28 -4.21
N PHE A 74 -4.29 15.46 -3.17
CA PHE A 74 -4.91 15.84 -1.92
C PHE A 74 -3.97 16.57 -0.96
N GLU A 75 -2.89 17.18 -1.45
CA GLU A 75 -1.95 18.02 -0.69
C GLU A 75 -1.19 17.32 0.46
N TYR A 76 -1.10 15.99 0.43
CA TYR A 76 -0.12 15.25 1.22
C TYR A 76 1.26 15.29 0.54
N GLU A 77 2.28 14.90 1.29
CA GLU A 77 3.66 14.80 0.82
C GLU A 77 4.08 13.32 0.80
N PRO A 78 3.62 12.53 -0.20
CA PRO A 78 3.96 11.11 -0.28
C PRO A 78 5.40 10.90 -0.75
N THR A 79 6.03 9.85 -0.23
CA THR A 79 7.27 9.27 -0.70
C THR A 79 7.04 7.77 -0.90
N ILE A 80 7.52 7.21 -2.01
CA ILE A 80 7.29 5.80 -2.35
C ILE A 80 8.55 4.98 -2.05
N PHE A 81 8.41 3.85 -1.38
CA PHE A 81 9.42 2.81 -1.37
C PHE A 81 8.90 1.58 -2.14
N TYR A 82 9.55 1.28 -3.27
CA TYR A 82 9.14 0.18 -4.15
C TYR A 82 10.32 -0.77 -4.44
N PRO A 83 10.65 -1.68 -3.48
CA PRO A 83 11.90 -2.45 -3.50
C PRO A 83 11.97 -3.52 -4.59
N THR A 84 10.83 -4.15 -4.93
CA THR A 84 10.74 -5.18 -5.95
C THR A 84 9.76 -4.70 -7.02
N ARG A 85 10.28 -4.04 -8.06
CA ARG A 85 9.43 -3.51 -9.14
C ARG A 85 8.91 -4.62 -10.05
N SER A 86 7.62 -4.58 -10.35
CA SER A 86 7.01 -5.49 -11.33
C SER A 86 7.52 -5.20 -12.75
N LEU A 87 7.57 -6.26 -13.57
CA LEU A 87 7.86 -6.14 -15.01
C LEU A 87 6.60 -5.85 -15.84
N ASP A 88 5.43 -5.88 -15.19
CA ASP A 88 4.14 -5.59 -15.82
C ASP A 88 4.05 -4.12 -16.29
N LEU A 89 3.47 -3.92 -17.48
CA LEU A 89 3.40 -2.61 -18.10
C LEU A 89 2.58 -1.62 -17.26
N LEU A 90 1.50 -2.08 -16.63
CA LEU A 90 0.66 -1.24 -15.78
C LEU A 90 1.46 -0.64 -14.62
N HIS A 91 2.24 -1.44 -13.89
CA HIS A 91 3.07 -0.95 -12.79
C HIS A 91 4.12 0.04 -13.26
N ARG A 92 4.73 -0.20 -14.43
CA ARG A 92 5.73 0.72 -15.00
C ARG A 92 5.09 2.05 -15.36
N ASP A 93 3.92 2.04 -15.98
CA ASP A 93 3.20 3.26 -16.36
C ASP A 93 2.74 4.03 -15.11
N LEU A 94 2.25 3.35 -14.08
CA LEU A 94 1.92 3.96 -12.79
C LEU A 94 3.15 4.55 -12.08
N THR A 95 4.29 3.87 -12.14
CA THR A 95 5.57 4.39 -11.62
C THR A 95 5.95 5.69 -12.32
N THR A 96 5.90 5.70 -13.66
CA THR A 96 6.16 6.92 -14.44
C THR A 96 5.19 8.04 -14.11
N GLN A 97 3.91 7.75 -13.88
CA GLN A 97 2.93 8.77 -13.45
C GLN A 97 3.33 9.40 -12.11
N CYS A 98 3.72 8.60 -11.12
CA CYS A 98 4.18 9.12 -9.83
C CYS A 98 5.45 9.98 -9.98
N GLU A 99 6.43 9.52 -10.77
CA GLU A 99 7.65 10.28 -11.07
C GLU A 99 7.34 11.62 -11.76
N LYS A 100 6.38 11.63 -12.71
CA LYS A 100 5.93 12.85 -13.40
C LYS A 100 5.11 13.81 -12.53
N MET A 101 4.71 13.37 -11.34
CA MET A 101 4.07 14.21 -10.33
C MET A 101 5.02 14.61 -9.20
N ASP A 102 6.33 14.46 -9.45
CA ASP A 102 7.41 14.80 -8.51
C ASP A 102 7.30 14.07 -7.17
N ILE A 103 6.76 12.85 -7.18
CA ILE A 103 6.71 11.98 -6.00
C ILE A 103 8.05 11.26 -5.87
N PRO A 104 8.82 11.48 -4.78
CA PRO A 104 10.12 10.86 -4.61
C PRO A 104 10.02 9.34 -4.39
N PHE A 105 10.99 8.61 -4.94
CA PHE A 105 11.17 7.18 -4.70
C PHE A 105 12.42 6.95 -3.86
N LEU A 106 12.29 6.25 -2.74
CA LEU A 106 13.42 5.79 -1.95
C LEU A 106 14.09 4.60 -2.64
N SER A 107 15.42 4.64 -2.70
CA SER A 107 16.24 3.52 -3.17
C SER A 107 16.39 2.43 -2.11
N TYR A 108 16.29 2.78 -0.83
CA TYR A 108 16.31 1.86 0.31
C TYR A 108 15.42 2.38 1.44
N LEU A 109 14.92 1.46 2.26
CA LEU A 109 14.25 1.78 3.51
C LEU A 109 15.29 1.82 4.64
N PRO A 110 15.38 2.88 5.45
CA PRO A 110 16.28 2.91 6.59
C PRO A 110 16.01 1.75 7.56
N ALA A 111 17.07 1.05 7.99
CA ALA A 111 16.95 0.01 8.99
C ALA A 111 16.64 0.58 10.39
N GLU A 112 17.06 1.82 10.62
CA GLU A 112 16.76 2.55 11.86
C GLU A 112 15.33 3.10 11.80
N VAL A 113 14.42 2.40 12.49
CA VAL A 113 12.99 2.71 12.60
C VAL A 113 12.74 4.16 13.02
N GLN A 114 13.59 4.71 13.90
CA GLN A 114 13.44 6.07 14.39
C GLN A 114 13.55 7.13 13.28
N LEU A 115 14.37 6.89 12.25
CA LEU A 115 14.45 7.78 11.09
C LEU A 115 13.14 7.83 10.30
N ILE A 116 12.40 6.72 10.26
CA ILE A 116 11.10 6.64 9.59
C ILE A 116 10.06 7.37 10.45
N ASN A 117 10.01 7.09 11.75
CA ASN A 117 9.11 7.77 12.69
C ASN A 117 9.31 9.30 12.72
N ASP A 118 10.55 9.75 12.55
CA ASP A 118 10.87 11.17 12.55
C ASP A 118 10.60 11.86 11.21
N ALA A 119 10.67 11.14 10.10
CA ALA A 119 10.47 11.69 8.76
C ALA A 119 9.00 11.66 8.29
N TYR A 120 8.24 10.65 8.72
CA TYR A 120 6.89 10.39 8.21
C TYR A 120 5.83 10.52 9.30
N GLY A 121 4.70 11.12 8.94
CA GLY A 121 3.51 11.20 9.79
C GLY A 121 2.60 9.98 9.69
N LEU A 122 2.69 9.23 8.60
CA LEU A 122 1.85 8.07 8.29
C LEU A 122 2.61 7.11 7.37
N VAL A 123 2.34 5.81 7.49
CA VAL A 123 2.75 4.81 6.51
C VAL A 123 1.54 4.12 5.89
N VAL A 124 1.59 3.92 4.57
CA VAL A 124 0.65 3.10 3.82
C VAL A 124 1.33 1.79 3.41
N ASP A 125 0.82 0.68 3.92
CA ASP A 125 1.20 -0.68 3.55
C ASP A 125 0.42 -1.11 2.31
N ALA A 126 1.13 -1.21 1.19
CA ALA A 126 0.64 -1.74 -0.08
C ALA A 126 1.55 -2.89 -0.57
N VAL A 127 2.12 -3.65 0.38
CA VAL A 127 3.17 -4.66 0.08
C VAL A 127 2.55 -5.97 -0.41
N LEU A 128 1.63 -6.55 0.35
CA LEU A 128 1.01 -7.84 0.07
C LEU A 128 -0.50 -7.69 -0.04
N GLY A 129 -1.09 -8.37 -1.02
CA GLY A 129 -2.54 -8.54 -1.11
C GLY A 129 -3.00 -9.89 -0.56
N PRO A 130 -4.32 -10.16 -0.61
CA PRO A 130 -4.91 -11.41 -0.13
C PRO A 130 -4.27 -12.65 -0.76
N GLY A 131 -3.92 -13.62 0.08
CA GLY A 131 -3.37 -14.91 -0.36
C GLY A 131 -1.92 -14.87 -0.84
N VAL A 132 -1.21 -13.74 -0.72
CA VAL A 132 0.22 -13.64 -1.09
C VAL A 132 1.09 -13.92 0.13
N GLU A 133 1.91 -14.97 0.05
CA GLU A 133 2.87 -15.28 1.10
C GLU A 133 4.09 -14.34 1.06
N PRO A 134 4.60 -13.87 2.22
CA PRO A 134 5.80 -13.04 2.28
C PRO A 134 7.04 -13.66 1.60
N ALA A 135 7.13 -14.99 1.56
CA ALA A 135 8.22 -15.71 0.88
C ALA A 135 8.18 -15.54 -0.64
N ALA A 136 7.01 -15.30 -1.22
CA ALA A 136 6.81 -15.19 -2.67
C ALA A 136 7.30 -13.84 -3.26
N VAL A 137 7.27 -12.76 -2.47
CA VAL A 137 7.63 -11.39 -2.92
C VAL A 137 9.12 -11.02 -2.75
N GLY A 138 9.90 -11.95 -2.20
CA GLY A 138 11.36 -11.85 -2.06
C GLY A 138 11.85 -11.04 -0.86
N GLY A 139 13.14 -11.22 -0.54
CA GLY A 139 13.77 -10.70 0.67
C GLY A 139 13.67 -9.18 0.91
N PRO A 140 13.72 -8.30 -0.11
CA PRO A 140 13.52 -6.86 0.11
C PRO A 140 12.16 -6.50 0.71
N CYS A 141 11.07 -7.13 0.25
CA CYS A 141 9.72 -6.91 0.76
C CYS A 141 9.59 -7.46 2.19
N THR A 142 10.14 -8.65 2.46
CA THR A 142 10.16 -9.22 3.82
C THR A 142 10.88 -8.32 4.82
N ARG A 143 12.03 -7.74 4.42
CA ARG A 143 12.74 -6.76 5.27
C ARG A 143 11.93 -5.51 5.51
N ALA A 144 11.25 -5.00 4.48
CA ALA A 144 10.36 -3.85 4.63
C ALA A 144 9.27 -4.12 5.68
N LEU A 145 8.59 -5.27 5.58
CA LEU A 145 7.55 -5.68 6.53
C LEU A 145 8.09 -5.78 7.97
N ALA A 146 9.30 -6.34 8.15
CA ALA A 146 9.94 -6.42 9.46
C ALA A 146 10.19 -5.03 10.07
N THR A 147 10.57 -4.04 9.25
CA THR A 147 10.71 -2.64 9.68
C THR A 147 9.36 -2.03 10.01
N LEU A 148 8.33 -2.25 9.17
CA LEU A 148 6.99 -1.69 9.37
C LEU A 148 6.35 -2.14 10.69
N LYS A 149 6.56 -3.40 11.11
CA LYS A 149 6.08 -3.93 12.40
C LYS A 149 6.58 -3.17 13.63
N LEU A 150 7.70 -2.46 13.51
CA LEU A 150 8.37 -1.79 14.63
C LEU A 150 8.05 -0.29 14.70
N LEU A 151 7.29 0.24 13.74
CA LEU A 151 6.94 1.66 13.70
C LEU A 151 6.00 2.02 14.85
N SER A 152 6.10 3.28 15.30
CA SER A 152 5.21 3.87 16.31
C SER A 152 4.31 4.97 15.73
N ILE A 153 4.42 5.21 14.44
CA ILE A 153 3.55 6.11 13.68
C ILE A 153 2.39 5.33 13.06
N PRO A 154 1.27 6.01 12.73
CA PRO A 154 0.11 5.34 12.16
C PRO A 154 0.44 4.53 10.91
N LEU A 155 -0.21 3.37 10.78
CA LEU A 155 -0.08 2.45 9.65
C LEU A 155 -1.45 2.18 9.05
N VAL A 156 -1.60 2.41 7.74
CA VAL A 156 -2.81 2.12 6.97
C VAL A 156 -2.50 0.97 6.03
N SER A 157 -3.23 -0.14 6.10
CA SER A 157 -3.04 -1.27 5.18
C SER A 157 -4.07 -1.25 4.06
N LEU A 158 -3.61 -1.40 2.82
CA LEU A 158 -4.49 -1.47 1.66
C LEU A 158 -5.00 -2.90 1.49
N ASP A 159 -6.32 -3.05 1.39
CA ASP A 159 -7.08 -4.31 1.27
C ASP A 159 -6.97 -5.21 2.51
N ILE A 160 -5.77 -5.73 2.81
CA ILE A 160 -5.49 -6.50 4.03
C ILE A 160 -4.14 -6.11 4.64
N PRO A 161 -3.95 -6.30 5.96
CA PRO A 161 -2.64 -6.12 6.57
C PRO A 161 -1.61 -7.11 6.02
N SER A 162 -0.51 -6.62 5.45
CA SER A 162 0.53 -7.50 4.91
C SER A 162 1.09 -8.44 5.98
N GLY A 163 1.30 -9.70 5.61
CA GLY A 163 1.76 -10.77 6.51
C GLY A 163 0.65 -11.60 7.14
N THR A 164 -0.62 -11.19 6.99
CA THR A 164 -1.79 -11.99 7.41
C THR A 164 -2.20 -12.99 6.33
N TRP A 165 -1.41 -14.06 6.15
CA TRP A 165 -1.67 -15.07 5.11
C TRP A 165 -2.97 -15.87 5.32
N ARG A 166 -3.50 -15.91 6.56
CA ARG A 166 -4.83 -16.42 6.93
C ARG A 166 -5.80 -15.29 7.29
N TRP A 167 -5.87 -14.24 6.47
CA TRP A 167 -6.96 -13.29 6.61
C TRP A 167 -8.27 -13.93 6.12
N ASP A 168 -9.14 -14.25 7.07
CA ASP A 168 -10.54 -14.56 6.79
C ASP A 168 -11.37 -13.31 7.10
N ALA A 169 -12.04 -12.79 6.06
CA ALA A 169 -12.84 -11.58 6.13
C ALA A 169 -14.01 -11.69 7.13
N GLU A 170 -14.45 -12.91 7.45
CA GLU A 170 -15.53 -13.15 8.43
C GLU A 170 -15.02 -13.20 9.87
N THR A 171 -13.76 -13.58 10.10
CA THR A 171 -13.19 -13.75 11.45
C THR A 171 -12.11 -12.73 11.82
N GLY A 172 -11.75 -11.82 10.89
CA GLY A 172 -10.84 -10.71 11.16
C GLY A 172 -9.37 -11.12 11.32
N GLY A 173 -8.96 -12.19 10.64
CA GLY A 173 -7.60 -12.74 10.71
C GLY A 173 -7.27 -13.29 12.10
N GLY A 174 -7.28 -14.60 12.26
CA GLY A 174 -6.80 -15.22 13.50
C GLY A 174 -5.36 -14.80 13.77
N ASP A 175 -5.05 -14.49 15.04
CA ASP A 175 -3.75 -14.06 15.58
C ASP A 175 -2.55 -14.82 14.97
N SER A 176 -2.14 -14.46 13.76
CA SER A 176 -0.82 -14.81 13.27
C SER A 176 0.11 -13.75 13.86
N GLU A 177 0.97 -14.15 14.79
CA GLU A 177 2.01 -13.28 15.38
C GLU A 177 2.84 -12.51 14.33
N ASP A 178 2.79 -12.95 13.07
CA ASP A 178 3.54 -12.40 11.95
C ASP A 178 2.84 -11.35 11.07
N GLY A 179 1.59 -10.97 11.33
CA GLY A 179 0.89 -9.92 10.57
C GLY A 179 1.25 -8.48 11.01
N LEU A 180 1.09 -7.50 10.11
CA LEU A 180 1.06 -6.09 10.50
C LEU A 180 -0.20 -5.78 11.31
N ARG A 181 -0.10 -4.79 12.21
CA ARG A 181 -1.21 -4.28 13.02
C ARG A 181 -1.51 -2.83 12.61
N PRO A 182 -2.35 -2.61 11.59
CA PRO A 182 -2.65 -1.27 11.12
C PRO A 182 -3.68 -0.59 12.02
N ASP A 183 -3.65 0.75 11.99
CA ASP A 183 -4.65 1.61 12.60
C ASP A 183 -5.89 1.77 11.70
N VAL A 184 -5.75 1.50 10.40
CA VAL A 184 -6.80 1.60 9.35
C VAL A 184 -6.65 0.50 8.31
#